data_AF-A0AAV8WBU1-F1
#
_entry.id   AF-A0AAV8WBU1-F1
#
_cell.length_a   1.000
_cell.length_b   1.000
_cell.length_c   1.000
_cell.angle_alpha   90.00
_cell.angle_beta   90.00
_cell.angle_gamma   90.00
#
_symmetry.space_group_name_H-M   'P 1'
#
loop_
_entity.id
_entity.type
_entity.pdbx_description
1 polymer ?
#
loop_
_entity_poly.entity_id
_entity_poly.type
_entity_poly.pdbx_seq_one_letter_code
_entity_poly.pdbx_strand_id
1 'polypeptide(L)'
;MRQRWLDVGEKWTEDSHSSKYSTIRFEYRVTCSPNYYGKGCENFCRSRDDNFGHYSCSSSGERVCVAGWIGDYCSKPQCLPGCDEQHGHCSQPNECNKFPS
;
A
#
# COMPACT_ATOMS: atom_id res chain seq x y z
N MET A 1 17.17 12.42 31.51
CA MET A 1 16.03 12.04 30.65
C MET A 1 16.29 10.64 30.10
N ARG A 2 15.30 9.74 30.13
CA ARG A 2 15.44 8.38 29.60
C ARG A 2 14.92 8.39 28.16
N GLN A 3 15.82 8.35 27.19
CA GLN A 3 15.45 8.28 25.78
C GLN A 3 14.85 6.90 25.49
N ARG A 4 13.72 6.85 24.79
CA ARG A 4 13.04 5.61 24.38
C ARG A 4 12.83 5.64 22.87
N TRP A 5 13.06 4.50 22.25
CA TRP A 5 12.73 4.23 20.85
C TRP A 5 11.43 3.43 20.81
N LEU A 6 10.60 3.69 19.81
CA LEU A 6 9.35 2.97 19.61
C LEU A 6 9.11 2.79 18.11
N ASP A 7 8.86 1.55 17.69
CA ASP A 7 8.41 1.24 16.33
C ASP A 7 6.96 1.66 16.11
N VAL A 8 6.58 1.87 14.85
CA VAL A 8 5.17 2.06 14.47
C VAL A 8 4.35 0.84 14.84
N GLY A 9 3.18 1.05 15.46
CA GLY A 9 2.28 -0.03 15.81
C GLY A 9 0.95 0.43 16.40
N GLU A 10 -0.07 -0.41 16.26
CA GLU A 10 -1.41 -0.15 16.79
C GLU A 10 -1.51 -0.29 18.30
N LYS A 11 -0.58 -1.02 18.91
CA LYS A 11 -0.59 -1.30 20.35
C LYS A 11 -0.09 -0.10 21.15
N TRP A 12 -0.80 0.21 22.23
CA TRP A 12 -0.37 1.21 23.20
C TRP A 12 0.83 0.72 24.00
N THR A 13 1.79 1.62 24.23
CA THR A 13 2.90 1.40 25.15
C THR A 13 2.63 2.18 26.43
N GLU A 14 2.52 1.45 27.53
CA GLU A 14 2.36 2.03 28.87
C GLU A 14 3.71 2.47 29.45
N ASP A 15 3.73 3.63 30.11
CA ASP A 15 4.87 4.06 30.91
C ASP A 15 4.44 4.91 32.11
N SER A 16 5.39 5.12 33.02
CA SER A 16 5.19 6.01 34.15
C SER A 16 6.46 6.78 34.48
N HIS A 17 6.26 8.00 34.99
CA HIS A 17 7.34 8.83 35.50
C HIS A 17 7.01 9.28 36.92
N SER A 18 7.92 9.01 37.86
CA SER A 18 7.81 9.41 39.25
C SER A 18 8.84 10.50 39.55
N SER A 19 8.37 11.60 40.13
CA SER A 19 9.17 12.66 40.73
C SER A 19 9.09 12.57 42.25
N LYS A 20 9.78 13.48 42.95
CA LYS A 20 9.72 13.56 44.42
C LYS A 20 8.31 13.85 44.97
N TYR A 21 7.46 14.52 44.18
CA TYR A 21 6.16 15.03 44.65
C TYR A 21 4.96 14.44 43.92
N SER A 22 5.17 13.74 42.80
CA SER A 22 4.08 13.24 41.96
C SER A 22 4.51 12.05 41.12
N THR A 23 3.54 11.25 40.71
CA THR A 23 3.73 10.18 39.72
C THR A 23 2.71 10.36 38.60
N ILE A 24 3.17 10.29 37.35
CA ILE A 24 2.31 10.27 36.17
C ILE A 24 2.39 8.87 35.52
N ARG A 25 1.24 8.34 35.13
CA ARG A 25 1.11 7.15 34.27
C ARG A 25 0.51 7.61 32.96
N PHE A 26 1.07 7.15 31.86
CA PHE A 26 0.65 7.59 30.54
C PHE A 26 0.87 6.47 29.53
N GLU A 27 0.18 6.58 28.41
CA GLU A 27 0.26 5.64 27.30
C GLU A 27 0.57 6.42 26.03
N TYR A 28 1.37 5.83 25.17
CA TYR A 28 1.71 6.41 23.88
C TYR A 28 1.86 5.35 22.81
N ARG A 29 1.57 5.71 21.56
CA ARG A 29 1.81 4.89 20.38
C ARG A 29 2.18 5.77 19.19
N VAL A 30 2.84 5.18 18.20
CA VAL A 30 3.15 5.82 16.92
C VAL A 30 2.40 5.04 15.84
N THR A 31 1.51 5.71 15.12
CA THR A 31 0.71 5.11 14.04
C THR A 31 0.89 5.92 12.77
N CYS A 32 0.75 5.26 11.62
CA CYS A 32 0.80 5.95 10.34
C CYS A 32 -0.46 6.77 10.06
N SER A 33 -0.26 7.86 9.34
CA SER A 33 -1.37 8.60 8.72
C SER A 33 -2.08 7.73 7.69
N PRO A 34 -3.34 8.02 7.33
CA PRO A 34 -4.06 7.27 6.31
C PRO A 34 -3.26 7.17 5.01
N ASN A 35 -3.25 5.97 4.41
CA ASN A 35 -2.52 5.63 3.17
C ASN A 35 -0.99 5.61 3.30
N TYR A 36 -0.43 5.74 4.51
CA TYR A 36 1.00 5.56 4.76
C TYR A 36 1.26 4.24 5.49
N TYR A 37 2.33 3.56 5.10
CA TYR A 37 2.72 2.23 5.57
C TYR A 37 4.25 2.17 5.68
N GLY A 38 4.76 1.01 6.10
CA GLY A 38 6.19 0.81 6.35
C GLY A 38 6.56 1.03 7.81
N LYS A 39 7.84 0.84 8.13
CA LYS A 39 8.31 0.86 9.53
C LYS A 39 8.40 2.27 10.10
N GLY A 40 8.49 3.28 9.24
CA GLY A 40 8.52 4.70 9.57
C GLY A 40 7.45 5.51 8.83
N CYS A 41 6.38 4.86 8.34
CA CYS A 41 5.31 5.51 7.58
C CYS A 41 5.81 6.21 6.30
N GLU A 42 6.81 5.64 5.66
CA GLU A 42 7.51 6.18 4.48
C GLU A 42 6.83 5.79 3.16
N ASN A 43 6.07 4.69 3.13
CA ASN A 43 5.47 4.16 1.92
C ASN A 43 4.05 4.68 1.76
N PHE A 44 3.80 5.50 0.74
CA PHE A 44 2.46 5.97 0.41
C PHE A 44 1.77 5.04 -0.59
N CYS A 45 0.59 4.54 -0.22
CA CYS A 45 -0.31 3.82 -1.11
C CYS A 45 -1.77 4.13 -0.79
N ARG A 46 -2.49 4.64 -1.79
CA ARG A 46 -3.94 4.78 -1.75
C ARG A 46 -4.54 3.91 -2.83
N SER A 47 -5.45 3.01 -2.46
CA SER A 47 -6.13 2.15 -3.43
C SER A 47 -6.81 2.98 -4.52
N ARG A 48 -6.84 2.43 -5.72
CA ARG A 48 -7.39 3.08 -6.91
C ARG A 48 -8.01 2.04 -7.83
N ASP A 49 -9.12 2.41 -8.44
CA ASP A 49 -9.82 1.60 -9.43
C ASP A 49 -10.46 2.53 -10.47
N ASP A 50 -9.62 3.09 -11.33
CA ASP A 50 -9.98 4.02 -12.39
C ASP A 50 -8.98 3.89 -13.56
N ASN A 51 -9.12 4.72 -14.60
CA ASN A 51 -8.26 4.67 -15.79
C ASN A 51 -6.75 4.82 -15.51
N PHE A 52 -6.36 5.31 -14.33
CA PHE A 52 -4.96 5.48 -13.93
C PHE A 52 -4.43 4.31 -13.07
N GLY A 53 -5.24 3.30 -12.77
CA GLY A 53 -4.78 2.09 -12.10
C GLY A 53 -5.88 1.32 -11.36
N HIS A 54 -5.67 0.01 -11.29
CA HIS A 54 -6.57 -0.95 -10.66
C HIS A 54 -5.80 -1.76 -9.62
N TYR A 55 -5.70 -1.24 -8.39
CA TYR A 55 -4.92 -1.85 -7.32
C TYR A 55 -5.43 -1.57 -5.91
N SER A 56 -5.10 -2.51 -5.03
CA SER A 56 -5.20 -2.36 -3.58
C SER A 56 -3.81 -2.15 -2.97
N CYS A 57 -3.76 -1.82 -1.67
CA CYS A 57 -2.50 -1.64 -0.96
C CYS A 57 -2.25 -2.83 -0.03
N SER A 58 -1.04 -3.37 -0.06
CA SER A 58 -0.59 -4.38 0.90
C SER A 58 -0.35 -3.77 2.29
N SER A 59 -0.07 -4.60 3.28
CA SER A 59 0.31 -4.15 4.62
C SER A 59 1.65 -3.38 4.67
N SER A 60 2.52 -3.54 3.66
CA SER A 60 3.76 -2.79 3.53
C SER A 60 3.61 -1.49 2.73
N GLY A 61 2.42 -1.24 2.16
CA GLY A 61 2.16 -0.11 1.25
C GLY A 61 2.57 -0.37 -0.20
N GLU A 62 2.76 -1.62 -0.58
CA GLU A 62 2.99 -2.00 -1.98
C GLU A 62 1.66 -2.06 -2.74
N ARG A 63 1.68 -1.71 -4.03
CA ARG A 63 0.50 -1.83 -4.89
C ARG A 63 0.30 -3.29 -5.28
N VAL A 64 -0.89 -3.81 -5.01
CA VAL A 64 -1.31 -5.15 -5.41
C VAL A 64 -2.35 -4.99 -6.51
N CYS A 65 -1.96 -5.34 -7.74
CA CYS A 65 -2.86 -5.24 -8.89
C CYS A 65 -4.09 -6.13 -8.70
N VAL A 66 -5.25 -5.61 -9.11
CA VAL A 66 -6.46 -6.41 -9.26
C VAL A 66 -6.23 -7.46 -10.36
N ALA A 67 -6.80 -8.65 -10.19
CA ALA A 67 -6.62 -9.75 -11.15
C ALA A 67 -6.93 -9.30 -12.59
N GLY A 68 -6.02 -9.60 -13.51
CA GLY A 68 -6.11 -9.18 -14.91
C GLY A 68 -5.47 -7.82 -15.21
N TRP A 69 -4.93 -7.12 -14.23
CA TRP A 69 -4.16 -5.87 -14.42
C TRP A 69 -2.69 -6.06 -14.05
N ILE A 70 -1.81 -5.38 -14.78
CA ILE A 70 -0.35 -5.50 -14.65
C ILE A 70 0.36 -4.14 -14.81
N GLY A 71 1.67 -4.13 -14.54
CA GLY A 71 2.54 -2.95 -14.59
C GLY A 71 2.60 -2.18 -13.27
N ASP A 72 3.53 -1.24 -13.17
CA ASP A 72 3.88 -0.55 -11.90
C ASP A 72 2.71 0.22 -11.24
N TYR A 73 1.74 0.63 -12.06
CA TYR A 73 0.51 1.32 -11.64
C TYR A 73 -0.75 0.48 -11.84
N CYS A 74 -0.62 -0.79 -12.23
CA CYS A 74 -1.73 -1.69 -12.49
C CYS A 74 -2.77 -1.10 -13.46
N SER A 75 -2.30 -0.37 -14.47
CA SER A 75 -3.13 0.31 -15.48
C SER A 75 -3.09 -0.39 -16.84
N LYS A 76 -2.21 -1.38 -17.02
CA LYS A 76 -2.15 -2.18 -18.25
C LYS A 76 -3.00 -3.43 -18.08
N PRO A 77 -3.97 -3.71 -18.96
CA PRO A 77 -4.69 -4.96 -18.92
C PRO A 77 -3.77 -6.12 -19.33
N GLN A 78 -3.93 -7.26 -18.67
CA GLN A 78 -3.35 -8.53 -19.08
C GLN A 78 -4.23 -9.13 -20.16
N CYS A 79 -3.71 -9.24 -21.39
CA CYS A 79 -4.45 -9.81 -22.50
C CYS A 79 -4.70 -11.31 -22.32
N LEU A 80 -5.64 -11.85 -23.10
CA LEU A 80 -5.90 -13.29 -23.13
C LEU A 80 -4.60 -14.08 -23.35
N PRO A 81 -4.35 -15.18 -22.60
CA PRO A 81 -3.17 -16.01 -22.82
C PRO A 81 -3.05 -16.47 -24.28
N GLY A 82 -1.87 -16.28 -24.88
CA GLY A 82 -1.64 -16.60 -26.29
C GLY A 82 -2.08 -15.52 -27.28
N CYS A 83 -2.51 -14.34 -26.80
CA CYS A 83 -2.68 -13.18 -27.68
C CYS A 83 -1.33 -12.78 -28.28
N ASP A 84 -1.29 -12.59 -29.59
CA ASP A 84 -0.08 -12.21 -30.32
C ASP A 84 0.40 -10.82 -29.87
N GLU A 85 1.63 -10.70 -29.37
CA GLU A 85 2.17 -9.42 -28.87
C GLU A 85 2.46 -8.40 -29.98
N GLN A 86 2.64 -8.85 -31.23
CA GLN A 86 2.93 -8.01 -32.40
C GLN A 86 1.66 -7.65 -33.17
N HIS A 87 0.67 -8.54 -33.18
CA HIS A 87 -0.54 -8.44 -33.99
C HIS A 87 -1.84 -8.29 -33.19
N GLY A 88 -1.75 -8.35 -31.85
CA GLY A 88 -2.88 -8.29 -30.93
C GLY A 88 -2.71 -7.22 -29.85
N HIS A 89 -3.84 -6.72 -29.35
CA HIS A 89 -3.91 -5.82 -28.20
C HIS A 89 -5.17 -6.10 -27.37
N CYS A 90 -5.21 -5.59 -26.15
CA CYS A 90 -6.39 -5.64 -25.30
C CYS A 90 -6.60 -4.29 -24.62
N SER A 91 -7.86 -3.87 -24.51
CA SER A 91 -8.24 -2.67 -23.75
C SER A 91 -8.81 -3.04 -22.39
N GLN A 92 -9.34 -4.25 -22.25
CA GLN A 92 -9.72 -4.85 -20.98
C GLN A 92 -9.01 -6.18 -20.73
N PRO A 93 -8.91 -6.63 -19.47
CA PRO A 93 -8.32 -7.92 -19.14
C PRO A 93 -8.99 -9.08 -19.88
N ASN A 94 -8.20 -10.06 -20.30
CA ASN A 94 -8.63 -11.26 -21.01
C ASN A 94 -9.28 -11.04 -22.40
N GLU A 95 -9.12 -9.85 -22.99
CA GLU A 95 -9.44 -9.62 -24.40
C GLU A 95 -8.24 -9.93 -25.32
N CYS A 96 -8.52 -10.13 -26.60
CA CYS A 96 -7.50 -10.12 -27.65
C CYS A 96 -8.11 -9.62 -28.97
N ASN A 97 -7.82 -8.37 -29.31
CA ASN A 97 -8.25 -7.69 -30.51
C ASN A 97 -7.08 -7.64 -31.50
N LYS A 98 -7.29 -8.01 -32.76
CA LYS A 98 -6.27 -7.85 -33.80
C LYS A 98 -6.07 -6.38 -34.15
N PHE A 99 -4.86 -5.99 -34.53
CA PHE A 99 -4.68 -4.65 -35.12
C PHE A 99 -5.45 -4.54 -36.45
N PRO A 100 -6.02 -3.35 -36.76
CA PRO A 100 -6.62 -3.11 -38.07
C PRO A 100 -5.55 -3.28 -39.16
N SER A 101 -5.91 -3.98 -40.24
CA SER A 101 -5.13 -4.10 -41.48
C SER A 101 -5.30 -2.91 -42.40
#